data_AF-A0A926H0C7-F1
#
_entry.id   AF-A0A926H0C7-F1
#
_cell.length_a   1.000
_cell.length_b   1.000
_cell.length_c   1.000
_cell.angle_alpha   90.00
_cell.angle_beta   90.00
_cell.angle_gamma   90.00
#
_symmetry.space_group_name_H-M   'P 1'
#
loop_
_entity.id
_entity.type
_entity.pdbx_description
1 polymer ?
#
loop_
_entity_poly.entity_id
_entity_poly.type
_entity_poly.pdbx_seq_one_letter_code
_entity_poly.pdbx_strand_id
1 'polypeptide(L)'
;MPRCQNSFRPLGVGTTAPGAGVGVWMCQHCEAHETYSTVRDPALLSYAATAKNAAVLDFSAPSDPASPTLLIWGTRPECVYEPASRSYDIYLATDSDPWQARLQIGHELFHRVAGEGRVFHWTHEMLACVFAVRLLRRTGFGEYGSRIAAQYAVEAETCPLPALLDANPWGDAAYPSGYYGRAFVTGIALQTVVGYAALCRLARLLCHAGVPDIAAWRETLPRIAQETPLLRFLSSVAPTDA
;
A
#
# COMPACT_ATOMS: atom_id res chain seq x y z
N MET A 1 16.36 -3.28 9.46
CA MET A 1 16.33 -3.26 10.94
C MET A 1 15.15 -2.39 11.28
N PRO A 2 14.21 -2.83 12.13
CA PRO A 2 12.98 -2.06 12.31
C PRO A 2 13.25 -0.62 12.73
N ARG A 3 12.40 0.31 12.32
CA ARG A 3 12.48 1.74 12.63
C ARG A 3 11.28 2.18 13.45
N CYS A 4 11.47 3.21 14.26
CA CYS A 4 10.36 3.89 14.92
C CYS A 4 9.49 4.58 13.86
N GLN A 5 8.18 4.35 13.89
CA GLN A 5 7.25 4.94 12.91
C GLN A 5 7.02 6.44 13.17
N ASN A 6 7.30 6.96 14.37
CA ASN A 6 7.19 8.40 14.65
C ASN A 6 8.48 9.18 14.39
N SER A 7 9.63 8.66 14.83
CA SER A 7 10.92 9.37 14.72
C SER A 7 11.73 8.97 13.48
N PHE A 8 11.31 7.92 12.77
CA PHE A 8 12.05 7.26 11.67
C PHE A 8 13.45 6.78 12.04
N ARG A 9 13.80 6.82 13.32
CA ARG A 9 15.11 6.36 13.80
C ARG A 9 15.16 4.83 13.81
N PRO A 10 16.27 4.24 13.37
CA PRO A 10 16.46 2.80 13.48
C PRO A 10 16.41 2.36 14.94
N LEU A 11 15.69 1.27 15.22
CA LEU A 11 15.62 0.68 16.56
C LEU A 11 16.89 -0.13 16.79
N GLY A 12 17.86 0.44 17.50
CA GLY A 12 19.14 -0.21 17.77
C GLY A 12 19.00 -1.52 18.56
N VAL A 13 19.89 -2.47 18.24
CA VAL A 13 20.12 -3.79 18.89
C VAL A 13 18.98 -4.81 18.74
N GLY A 14 19.20 -5.77 17.84
CA GLY A 14 18.41 -6.99 17.68
C GLY A 14 18.77 -7.63 16.34
N THR A 15 19.36 -8.82 16.34
CA THR A 15 19.65 -9.55 15.10
C THR A 15 18.35 -10.09 14.51
N THR A 16 17.95 -9.59 13.35
CA THR A 16 16.86 -10.15 12.54
C THR A 16 17.43 -11.15 11.54
N ALA A 17 17.10 -12.43 11.71
CA ALA A 17 17.22 -13.42 10.65
C ALA A 17 15.81 -13.97 10.33
N PRO A 18 15.45 -14.16 9.05
CA PRO A 18 14.21 -14.83 8.69
C PRO A 18 14.10 -16.19 9.40
N GLY A 19 13.08 -16.38 10.23
CA GLY A 19 12.82 -17.65 10.92
C GLY A 19 13.64 -17.93 12.20
N ALA A 20 14.54 -17.04 12.63
CA ALA A 20 15.31 -17.23 13.86
C ALA A 20 15.15 -16.04 14.82
N GLY A 21 14.33 -16.22 15.86
CA GLY A 21 14.29 -15.36 17.05
C GLY A 21 13.03 -14.50 17.21
N VAL A 22 12.61 -14.31 18.46
CA VAL A 22 11.68 -13.22 18.84
C VAL A 22 12.50 -11.95 18.76
N GLY A 23 12.09 -10.99 17.93
CA GLY A 23 12.52 -9.61 18.08
C GLY A 23 11.39 -8.86 18.73
N VAL A 24 11.60 -8.36 19.95
CA VAL A 24 10.81 -7.26 20.49
C VAL A 24 11.74 -6.06 20.49
N TRP A 25 11.30 -4.98 19.87
CA TRP A 25 12.04 -3.72 19.85
C TRP A 25 11.23 -2.68 20.59
N MET A 26 11.88 -1.94 21.47
CA MET A 26 11.29 -0.77 22.13
C MET A 26 11.98 0.48 21.62
N CYS A 27 11.20 1.44 21.15
CA CYS A 27 11.75 2.71 20.74
C CYS A 27 12.24 3.50 21.97
N GLN A 28 13.52 3.84 21.97
CA GLN A 28 14.13 4.71 22.99
C GLN A 28 14.05 6.20 22.59
N HIS A 29 13.50 6.50 21.41
CA HIS A 29 13.53 7.84 20.82
C HIS A 29 12.19 8.55 20.79
N CYS A 30 11.06 7.84 20.90
CA CYS A 30 9.73 8.46 21.02
C CYS A 30 9.24 8.40 22.46
N GLU A 31 8.57 9.45 22.91
CA GLU A 31 8.02 9.56 24.27
C GLU A 31 7.01 8.45 24.59
N ALA A 32 6.33 7.93 23.57
CA ALA A 32 5.36 6.84 23.68
C ALA A 32 6.00 5.45 23.88
N HIS A 33 7.32 5.31 23.75
CA HIS A 33 8.04 4.03 23.85
C HIS A 33 7.41 2.91 23.01
N GLU A 34 7.15 3.21 21.73
CA GLU A 34 6.53 2.26 20.80
C GLU A 34 7.22 0.90 20.84
N THR A 35 6.43 -0.16 20.97
CA THR A 35 6.90 -1.53 21.03
C THR A 35 6.55 -2.24 19.74
N TYR A 36 7.54 -2.89 19.14
CA TYR A 36 7.42 -3.63 17.90
C TYR A 36 7.74 -5.09 18.15
N SER A 37 7.08 -5.99 17.45
CA SER A 37 7.42 -7.42 17.54
C SER A 37 7.23 -8.16 16.23
N THR A 38 8.00 -9.23 16.01
CA THR A 38 7.82 -10.04 14.81
C THR A 38 6.47 -10.77 14.82
N VAL A 39 5.77 -10.76 13.68
CA VAL A 39 4.54 -11.54 13.50
C VAL A 39 4.90 -13.03 13.43
N ARG A 40 4.17 -13.85 14.19
CA ARG A 40 4.41 -15.29 14.34
C ARG A 40 3.25 -16.18 13.94
N ASP A 41 2.07 -15.59 13.74
CA ASP A 41 0.88 -16.33 13.34
C ASP A 41 1.16 -17.04 12.00
N PRO A 42 1.17 -18.39 11.96
CA PRO A 42 1.47 -19.13 10.73
C PRO A 42 0.47 -18.85 9.61
N ALA A 43 -0.78 -18.54 9.94
CA ALA A 43 -1.80 -18.21 8.95
C ALA A 43 -1.54 -16.83 8.33
N LEU A 44 -1.08 -15.84 9.10
CA LEU A 44 -0.69 -14.54 8.56
C LEU A 44 0.59 -14.63 7.72
N LEU A 45 1.58 -15.41 8.17
CA LEU A 45 2.82 -15.64 7.41
C LEU A 45 2.54 -16.34 6.07
N SER A 46 1.69 -17.37 6.08
CA SER A 46 1.24 -18.06 4.86
C SER A 46 0.44 -17.13 3.94
N TYR A 47 -0.43 -16.29 4.51
CA TYR A 47 -1.16 -15.29 3.76
C TYR A 47 -0.24 -14.25 3.11
N ALA A 48 0.80 -13.79 3.80
CA ALA A 48 1.78 -12.86 3.23
C ALA A 48 2.56 -13.46 2.06
N ALA A 49 2.93 -14.74 2.13
CA ALA A 49 3.52 -15.44 0.98
C ALA A 49 2.55 -15.47 -0.22
N THR A 50 1.28 -15.78 0.04
CA THR A 50 0.21 -15.78 -0.98
C THR A 50 0.01 -14.39 -1.60
N ALA A 51 -0.06 -13.36 -0.75
CA ALA A 51 -0.22 -11.97 -1.15
C ALA A 51 0.96 -11.47 -1.99
N LYS A 52 2.20 -11.77 -1.58
CA LYS A 52 3.41 -11.43 -2.35
C LYS A 52 3.37 -12.06 -3.74
N ASN A 53 3.04 -13.35 -3.83
CA ASN A 53 2.96 -14.05 -5.11
C ASN A 53 1.86 -13.45 -6.00
N ALA A 54 0.70 -13.14 -5.43
CA ALA A 54 -0.39 -12.49 -6.16
C ALA A 54 0.02 -11.10 -6.68
N ALA A 55 0.70 -10.29 -5.88
CA ALA A 55 1.20 -8.98 -6.30
C ALA A 55 2.25 -9.10 -7.41
N VAL A 56 3.22 -10.02 -7.27
CA VAL A 56 4.24 -10.30 -8.30
C VAL A 56 3.59 -10.66 -9.63
N LEU A 57 2.58 -11.53 -9.61
CA LEU A 57 1.84 -11.94 -10.80
C LEU A 57 1.02 -10.80 -11.40
N ASP A 58 0.22 -10.12 -10.59
CA ASP A 58 -0.70 -9.08 -11.06
C ASP A 58 0.07 -7.86 -11.61
N PHE A 59 1.22 -7.50 -11.02
CA PHE A 59 2.01 -6.30 -11.39
C PHE A 59 3.28 -6.61 -12.20
N SER A 60 3.48 -7.88 -12.60
CA SER A 60 4.61 -8.33 -13.44
C SER A 60 5.98 -7.88 -12.90
N ALA A 61 6.13 -7.84 -11.58
CA ALA A 61 7.38 -7.46 -10.93
C ALA A 61 8.32 -8.67 -10.88
N PRO A 62 9.65 -8.48 -11.08
CA PRO A 62 10.58 -9.57 -10.92
C PRO A 62 10.60 -10.05 -9.46
N SER A 63 10.74 -11.36 -9.27
CA SER A 63 10.96 -11.91 -7.93
C SER A 63 12.31 -11.41 -7.41
N ASP A 64 12.30 -10.77 -6.24
CA ASP A 64 13.51 -10.40 -5.51
C ASP A 64 13.64 -11.29 -4.26
N PRO A 65 14.34 -12.43 -4.36
CA PRO A 65 14.66 -13.26 -3.20
C PRO A 65 15.78 -12.67 -2.33
N ALA A 66 16.58 -11.74 -2.86
CA ALA A 66 17.70 -11.14 -2.14
C ALA A 66 17.23 -10.12 -1.09
N SER A 67 16.00 -9.60 -1.23
CA SER A 67 15.40 -8.68 -0.27
C SER A 67 14.22 -9.30 0.50
N PRO A 68 14.42 -9.84 1.71
CA PRO A 68 13.39 -10.59 2.44
C PRO A 68 12.22 -9.73 2.98
N THR A 69 11.08 -10.42 3.15
CA THR A 69 9.86 -10.10 3.96
C THR A 69 10.01 -10.24 5.45
N LEU A 70 10.05 -9.16 6.23
CA LEU A 70 9.70 -9.22 7.65
C LEU A 70 8.31 -8.63 7.90
N LEU A 71 7.45 -9.37 8.59
CA LEU A 71 6.19 -8.84 9.12
C LEU A 71 6.38 -8.43 10.59
N ILE A 72 5.92 -7.24 10.94
CA ILE A 72 6.13 -6.63 12.25
C ILE A 72 4.81 -6.08 12.77
N TRP A 73 4.47 -6.35 14.03
CA TRP A 73 3.45 -5.59 14.75
C TRP A 73 4.04 -4.24 15.17
N GLY A 74 3.38 -3.15 14.80
CA GLY A 74 3.75 -1.77 15.11
C GLY A 74 2.53 -0.89 15.33
N THR A 75 2.74 0.43 15.27
CA THR A 75 1.71 1.43 15.57
C THR A 75 0.72 1.60 14.43
N ARG A 76 1.21 1.57 13.18
CA ARG A 76 0.37 1.75 11.98
C ARG A 76 0.85 0.88 10.82
N PRO A 77 -0.03 0.56 9.85
CA PRO A 77 0.37 -0.16 8.65
C PRO A 77 1.36 0.66 7.85
N GLU A 78 2.45 0.03 7.40
CA GLU A 78 3.47 0.69 6.59
C GLU A 78 4.41 -0.32 5.93
N CYS A 79 4.82 -0.06 4.69
CA CYS A 79 5.88 -0.77 4.01
C CYS A 79 7.16 0.06 3.99
N VAL A 80 8.23 -0.49 4.54
CA VAL A 80 9.52 0.21 4.64
C VAL A 80 10.61 -0.63 4.01
N TYR A 81 11.39 -0.03 3.10
CA TYR A 81 12.65 -0.62 2.67
C TYR A 81 13.78 -0.24 3.62
N GLU A 82 14.46 -1.25 4.18
CA GLU A 82 15.56 -1.10 5.12
C GLU A 82 16.91 -1.33 4.40
N PRO A 83 17.67 -0.28 4.04
CA PRO A 83 18.87 -0.41 3.23
C PRO A 83 19.98 -1.24 3.89
N ALA A 84 20.10 -1.14 5.22
CA ALA A 84 21.16 -1.82 5.97
C ALA A 84 21.01 -3.34 5.96
N SER A 85 19.78 -3.85 6.08
CA SER A 85 19.47 -5.29 6.01
C SER A 85 19.03 -5.74 4.63
N ARG A 86 18.93 -4.80 3.67
CA ARG A 86 18.33 -5.00 2.35
C ARG A 86 16.98 -5.73 2.44
N SER A 87 16.18 -5.43 3.45
CA SER A 87 14.89 -6.09 3.70
C SER A 87 13.74 -5.12 3.48
N TYR A 88 12.54 -5.67 3.26
CA TYR A 88 11.32 -4.91 3.42
C TYR A 88 10.67 -5.30 4.75
N ASP A 89 10.33 -4.30 5.53
CA ASP A 89 9.65 -4.42 6.81
C ASP A 89 8.21 -3.96 6.60
N ILE A 90 7.26 -4.87 6.84
CA ILE A 90 5.82 -4.63 6.72
C ILE A 90 5.25 -4.53 8.12
N TYR A 91 4.90 -3.31 8.52
CA TYR A 91 4.26 -3.03 9.80
C TYR A 91 2.76 -3.28 9.69
N LEU A 92 2.20 -3.94 10.69
CA LEU A 92 0.77 -4.18 10.90
C LEU A 92 0.38 -3.51 12.21
N ALA A 93 -0.80 -2.90 12.30
CA ALA A 93 -1.20 -2.24 13.53
C ALA A 93 -1.47 -3.28 14.64
N THR A 94 -0.92 -3.07 15.84
CA THR A 94 -0.99 -4.01 16.98
C THR A 94 -2.42 -4.29 17.45
N ASP A 95 -3.35 -3.37 17.21
CA ASP A 95 -4.76 -3.47 17.58
C ASP A 95 -5.63 -4.15 16.51
N SER A 96 -5.02 -4.59 15.40
CA SER A 96 -5.75 -5.21 14.29
C SER A 96 -6.19 -6.63 14.61
N ASP A 97 -7.46 -6.91 14.33
CA ASP A 97 -7.94 -8.28 14.27
C ASP A 97 -7.29 -9.06 13.09
N PRO A 98 -7.39 -10.40 13.06
CA PRO A 98 -6.77 -11.19 11.99
C PRO A 98 -7.26 -10.87 10.57
N TRP A 99 -8.46 -10.32 10.40
CA TRP A 99 -9.00 -9.91 9.11
C TRP A 99 -8.43 -8.57 8.67
N GLN A 100 -8.35 -7.61 9.58
CA GLN A 100 -7.70 -6.32 9.38
C GLN A 100 -6.22 -6.52 9.04
N ALA A 101 -5.53 -7.42 9.76
CA ALA A 101 -4.14 -7.76 9.47
C ALA A 101 -3.96 -8.33 8.05
N ARG A 102 -4.89 -9.15 7.54
CA ARG A 102 -4.85 -9.64 6.16
C ARG A 102 -5.05 -8.51 5.14
N LEU A 103 -5.98 -7.60 5.39
CA LEU A 103 -6.17 -6.41 4.55
C LEU A 103 -4.87 -5.58 4.47
N GLN A 104 -4.25 -5.31 5.62
CA GLN A 104 -2.99 -4.59 5.73
C GLN A 104 -1.84 -5.32 5.01
N ILE A 105 -1.69 -6.63 5.22
CA ILE A 105 -0.68 -7.43 4.51
C ILE A 105 -0.85 -7.32 2.99
N GLY A 106 -2.09 -7.42 2.48
CA GLY A 106 -2.36 -7.26 1.05
C GLY A 106 -1.98 -5.87 0.55
N HIS A 107 -2.36 -4.83 1.30
CA HIS A 107 -2.08 -3.43 0.98
C HIS A 107 -0.56 -3.16 0.96
N GLU A 108 0.16 -3.49 2.02
CA GLU A 108 1.59 -3.18 2.13
C GLU A 108 2.47 -4.03 1.20
N LEU A 109 2.06 -5.25 0.88
CA LEU A 109 2.78 -6.06 -0.11
C LEU A 109 2.60 -5.55 -1.53
N PHE A 110 1.52 -4.83 -1.85
CA PHE A 110 1.47 -4.06 -3.09
C PHE A 110 2.60 -3.01 -3.08
N HIS A 111 2.73 -2.21 -2.02
CA HIS A 111 3.76 -1.16 -1.94
C HIS A 111 5.18 -1.70 -2.05
N ARG A 112 5.44 -2.87 -1.46
CA ARG A 112 6.72 -3.58 -1.65
C ARG A 112 6.98 -3.89 -3.13
N VAL A 113 5.99 -4.47 -3.81
CA VAL A 113 6.18 -5.08 -5.14
C VAL A 113 6.11 -4.05 -6.25
N ALA A 114 5.22 -3.07 -6.13
CA ALA A 114 4.95 -2.08 -7.17
C ALA A 114 5.61 -0.71 -6.90
N GLY A 115 5.81 -0.32 -5.63
CA GLY A 115 6.31 1.00 -5.25
C GLY A 115 7.68 1.03 -4.59
N GLU A 116 8.37 -0.12 -4.50
CA GLU A 116 9.68 -0.27 -3.86
C GLU A 116 9.77 0.34 -2.45
N GLY A 117 8.62 0.46 -1.75
CA GLY A 117 8.53 1.05 -0.41
C GLY A 117 8.93 2.53 -0.32
N ARG A 118 8.86 3.29 -1.42
CA ARG A 118 9.32 4.70 -1.48
C ARG A 118 8.30 5.69 -2.04
N VAL A 119 7.23 5.19 -2.65
CA VAL A 119 6.26 6.03 -3.36
C VAL A 119 4.99 6.19 -2.54
N PHE A 120 4.81 7.38 -1.95
CA PHE A 120 3.58 7.77 -1.25
C PHE A 120 2.81 8.73 -2.15
N HIS A 121 1.96 8.16 -3.01
CA HIS A 121 1.16 8.89 -3.98
C HIS A 121 -0.24 8.27 -4.05
N TRP A 122 -1.28 9.09 -4.24
CA TRP A 122 -2.68 8.62 -4.17
C TRP A 122 -3.00 7.47 -5.13
N THR A 123 -2.33 7.39 -6.28
CA THR A 123 -2.51 6.27 -7.22
C THR A 123 -1.98 4.95 -6.66
N HIS A 124 -0.89 4.96 -5.88
CA HIS A 124 -0.38 3.77 -5.23
C HIS A 124 -1.35 3.31 -4.14
N GLU A 125 -1.85 4.24 -3.33
CA GLU A 125 -2.85 3.94 -2.30
C GLU A 125 -4.16 3.41 -2.90
N MET A 126 -4.59 3.98 -4.02
CA MET A 126 -5.72 3.48 -4.82
C MET A 126 -5.50 2.02 -5.24
N LEU A 127 -4.35 1.73 -5.85
CA LEU A 127 -4.03 0.39 -6.34
C LEU A 127 -3.86 -0.61 -5.19
N ALA A 128 -3.23 -0.21 -4.09
CA ALA A 128 -3.06 -0.99 -2.89
C ALA A 128 -4.42 -1.39 -2.28
N CYS A 129 -5.36 -0.44 -2.14
CA CYS A 129 -6.70 -0.72 -1.65
C CYS A 129 -7.48 -1.67 -2.59
N VAL A 130 -7.44 -1.43 -3.90
CA VAL A 130 -8.12 -2.30 -4.89
C VAL A 130 -7.53 -3.71 -4.84
N PHE A 131 -6.21 -3.83 -4.83
CA PHE A 131 -5.51 -5.11 -4.76
C PHE A 131 -5.87 -5.87 -3.48
N ALA A 132 -5.78 -5.23 -2.31
CA ALA A 132 -6.02 -5.86 -1.01
C ALA A 132 -7.45 -6.41 -0.91
N VAL A 133 -8.46 -5.63 -1.30
CA VAL A 133 -9.87 -6.07 -1.31
C VAL A 133 -10.09 -7.22 -2.30
N ARG A 134 -9.50 -7.12 -3.50
CA ARG A 134 -9.58 -8.18 -4.51
C ARG A 134 -8.91 -9.47 -4.04
N LEU A 135 -7.76 -9.35 -3.37
CA LEU A 135 -7.02 -10.48 -2.82
C LEU A 135 -7.82 -11.21 -1.74
N LEU A 136 -8.43 -10.48 -0.80
CA LEU A 136 -9.34 -11.07 0.21
C LEU A 136 -10.44 -11.90 -0.46
N ARG A 137 -11.09 -11.36 -1.50
CA ARG A 137 -12.11 -12.09 -2.26
C ARG A 137 -11.57 -13.35 -2.94
N ARG A 138 -10.38 -13.29 -3.55
CA ARG A 138 -9.73 -14.41 -4.24
C ARG A 138 -9.24 -15.52 -3.30
N THR A 139 -9.01 -15.20 -2.03
CA THR A 139 -8.35 -16.10 -1.05
C THR A 139 -9.32 -16.65 0.00
N GLY A 140 -10.63 -16.58 -0.25
CA GLY A 140 -11.67 -17.16 0.61
C GLY A 140 -12.23 -16.22 1.68
N PHE A 141 -11.80 -14.95 1.71
CA PHE A 141 -12.27 -13.92 2.65
C PHE A 141 -13.24 -12.94 1.98
N GLY A 142 -14.08 -13.45 1.08
CA GLY A 142 -14.94 -12.62 0.23
C GLY A 142 -15.97 -11.79 0.98
N GLU A 143 -16.57 -12.33 2.04
CA GLU A 143 -17.52 -11.58 2.87
C GLU A 143 -16.83 -10.36 3.51
N TYR A 144 -15.68 -10.58 4.15
CA TYR A 144 -14.89 -9.50 4.74
C TYR A 144 -14.49 -8.45 3.70
N GLY A 145 -13.99 -8.89 2.52
CA GLY A 145 -13.65 -7.99 1.42
C GLY A 145 -14.86 -7.19 0.90
N SER A 146 -16.07 -7.74 0.93
CA SER A 146 -17.30 -7.01 0.59
C SER A 146 -17.67 -5.97 1.64
N ARG A 147 -17.51 -6.28 2.93
CA ARG A 147 -17.73 -5.30 4.02
C ARG A 147 -16.76 -4.13 3.92
N ILE A 148 -15.46 -4.40 3.70
CA ILE A 148 -14.45 -3.35 3.52
C ILE A 148 -14.74 -2.50 2.28
N ALA A 149 -15.14 -3.11 1.15
CA ALA A 149 -15.53 -2.34 -0.02
C ALA A 149 -16.73 -1.40 0.24
N ALA A 150 -17.71 -1.86 1.01
CA ALA A 150 -18.85 -1.03 1.42
C ALA A 150 -18.44 0.10 2.38
N GLN A 151 -17.58 -0.21 3.35
CA GLN A 151 -17.00 0.79 4.25
C GLN A 151 -16.24 1.86 3.48
N TYR A 152 -15.37 1.48 2.54
CA TYR A 152 -14.65 2.41 1.69
C TYR A 152 -15.57 3.29 0.84
N ALA A 153 -16.71 2.76 0.39
CA ALA A 153 -17.70 3.56 -0.33
C ALA A 153 -18.30 4.67 0.56
N VAL A 154 -18.60 4.37 1.83
CA VAL A 154 -19.09 5.36 2.80
C VAL A 154 -17.99 6.36 3.15
N GLU A 155 -16.78 5.89 3.45
CA GLU A 155 -15.63 6.77 3.77
C GLU A 155 -15.33 7.74 2.63
N ALA A 156 -15.44 7.31 1.38
CA ALA A 156 -15.22 8.14 0.20
C ALA A 156 -16.10 9.39 0.17
N GLU A 157 -17.29 9.36 0.77
CA GLU A 157 -18.21 10.50 0.85
C GLU A 157 -17.60 11.68 1.62
N THR A 158 -16.66 11.40 2.53
CA THR A 158 -15.98 12.43 3.34
C THR A 158 -14.72 13.01 2.70
N CYS A 159 -14.24 12.43 1.60
CA CYS A 159 -13.08 12.91 0.85
C CYS A 159 -13.49 13.29 -0.57
N PRO A 160 -13.61 14.58 -0.94
CA PRO A 160 -13.87 14.96 -2.33
C PRO A 160 -12.66 14.62 -3.21
N LEU A 161 -12.88 14.34 -4.50
CA LEU A 161 -11.81 13.95 -5.41
C LEU A 161 -10.65 14.96 -5.49
N PRO A 162 -10.86 16.30 -5.53
CA PRO A 162 -9.75 17.26 -5.44
C PRO A 162 -8.85 17.03 -4.22
N ALA A 163 -9.43 16.77 -3.04
CA ALA A 163 -8.67 16.53 -1.81
C ALA A 163 -7.82 15.25 -1.86
N LEU A 164 -8.27 14.21 -2.59
CA LEU A 164 -7.44 13.03 -2.85
C LEU A 164 -6.21 13.40 -3.70
N LEU A 165 -6.41 14.21 -4.75
CA LEU A 165 -5.36 14.54 -5.70
C LEU A 165 -4.34 15.54 -5.14
N ASP A 166 -4.80 16.47 -4.32
CA ASP A 166 -3.97 17.49 -3.67
C ASP A 166 -3.24 16.95 -2.42
N ALA A 167 -3.56 15.73 -1.97
CA ALA A 167 -2.96 15.15 -0.78
C ALA A 167 -1.45 14.93 -0.98
N ASN A 168 -0.64 15.62 -0.18
CA ASN A 168 0.80 15.44 -0.12
C ASN A 168 1.21 14.88 1.24
N PRO A 169 1.35 13.56 1.40
CA PRO A 169 1.73 12.95 2.67
C PRO A 169 3.13 13.33 3.18
N TRP A 170 3.96 13.95 2.33
CA TRP A 170 5.26 14.48 2.74
C TRP A 170 5.17 15.90 3.30
N GLY A 171 4.15 16.67 2.90
CA GLY A 171 3.90 18.03 3.36
C GLY A 171 2.99 18.08 4.58
N ASP A 172 1.99 17.20 4.64
CA ASP A 172 0.98 17.16 5.69
C ASP A 172 1.10 15.88 6.52
N ALA A 173 1.13 16.03 7.86
CA ALA A 173 1.28 14.90 8.78
C ALA A 173 0.07 13.93 8.79
N ALA A 174 -1.05 14.29 8.15
CA ALA A 174 -2.27 13.50 8.13
C ALA A 174 -2.96 13.53 6.77
N TYR A 175 -3.37 12.35 6.29
CA TYR A 175 -4.27 12.23 5.14
C TYR A 175 -5.64 12.84 5.45
N PRO A 176 -6.35 13.38 4.43
CA PRO A 176 -7.71 13.85 4.63
C PRO A 176 -8.65 12.72 5.08
N SER A 177 -9.68 13.04 5.84
CA SER A 177 -10.71 12.06 6.24
C SER A 177 -11.28 11.36 5.01
N GLY A 178 -11.38 10.02 5.05
CA GLY A 178 -11.93 9.23 3.93
C GLY A 178 -10.99 9.02 2.75
N TYR A 179 -9.71 9.42 2.87
CA TYR A 179 -8.70 9.29 1.81
C TYR A 179 -8.65 7.88 1.20
N TYR A 180 -8.49 6.84 2.01
CA TYR A 180 -8.41 5.46 1.52
C TYR A 180 -9.72 4.98 0.85
N GLY A 181 -10.87 5.40 1.38
CA GLY A 181 -12.17 5.15 0.76
C GLY A 181 -12.28 5.78 -0.62
N ARG A 182 -11.92 7.06 -0.75
CA ARG A 182 -11.91 7.77 -2.04
C ARG A 182 -10.89 7.19 -3.01
N ALA A 183 -9.69 6.80 -2.54
CA ALA A 183 -8.70 6.11 -3.33
C ALA A 183 -9.27 4.80 -3.89
N PHE A 184 -9.88 3.95 -3.04
CA PHE A 184 -10.49 2.70 -3.46
C PHE A 184 -11.60 2.89 -4.51
N VAL A 185 -12.58 3.78 -4.25
CA VAL A 185 -13.70 4.03 -5.19
C VAL A 185 -13.19 4.57 -6.53
N THR A 186 -12.19 5.45 -6.50
CA THR A 186 -11.53 5.95 -7.73
C THR A 186 -10.89 4.82 -8.52
N GLY A 187 -10.23 3.89 -7.83
CA GLY A 187 -9.63 2.69 -8.43
C GLY A 187 -10.67 1.76 -9.04
N ILE A 188 -11.80 1.53 -8.37
CA ILE A 188 -12.90 0.72 -8.92
C ILE A 188 -13.53 1.39 -10.16
N ALA A 189 -13.72 2.71 -10.14
CA ALA A 189 -14.20 3.46 -11.29
C ALA A 189 -13.24 3.31 -12.49
N LEU A 190 -11.94 3.52 -12.27
CA LEU A 190 -10.92 3.34 -13.30
C LEU A 190 -10.87 1.89 -13.80
N GLN A 191 -10.89 0.91 -12.89
CA GLN A 191 -10.92 -0.52 -13.22
C GLN A 191 -12.11 -0.88 -14.12
N THR A 192 -13.28 -0.29 -13.89
CA THR A 192 -14.48 -0.53 -14.69
C THR A 192 -14.31 -0.08 -16.13
N VAL A 193 -13.53 0.99 -16.34
CA VAL A 193 -13.27 1.58 -17.66
C VAL A 193 -12.20 0.81 -18.42
N VAL A 194 -11.08 0.46 -17.75
CA VAL A 194 -9.87 -0.04 -18.42
C VAL A 194 -9.66 -1.53 -18.23
N GLY A 195 -10.37 -2.15 -17.28
CA GLY A 195 -10.16 -3.52 -16.85
C GLY A 195 -8.98 -3.66 -15.88
N TYR A 196 -9.02 -4.68 -15.02
CA TYR A 196 -8.00 -4.90 -13.99
C TYR A 196 -6.59 -5.11 -14.56
N ALA A 197 -6.47 -5.87 -15.65
CA ALA A 197 -5.17 -6.12 -16.27
C ALA A 197 -4.49 -4.84 -16.79
N ALA A 198 -5.26 -3.89 -17.33
CA ALA A 198 -4.72 -2.60 -17.74
C ALA A 198 -4.39 -1.73 -16.53
N LEU A 199 -5.26 -1.72 -15.51
CA LEU A 199 -5.01 -1.00 -14.25
C LEU A 199 -3.68 -1.43 -13.61
N CYS A 200 -3.35 -2.73 -13.59
CA CYS A 200 -2.07 -3.20 -13.07
C CYS A 200 -0.86 -2.71 -13.89
N ARG A 201 -1.01 -2.56 -15.21
CA ARG A 201 0.07 -2.01 -16.05
C ARG A 201 0.33 -0.53 -15.77
N LEU A 202 -0.73 0.24 -15.45
CA LEU A 202 -0.59 1.65 -15.08
C LEU A 202 0.32 1.85 -13.86
N ALA A 203 0.31 0.91 -12.91
CA ALA A 203 1.20 0.93 -11.73
C ALA A 203 2.70 0.96 -12.08
N ARG A 204 3.08 0.61 -13.32
CA ARG A 204 4.46 0.54 -13.81
C ARG A 204 4.87 1.75 -14.62
N LEU A 205 3.92 2.63 -14.96
CA LEU A 205 4.19 3.86 -15.68
C LEU A 205 4.57 4.91 -14.64
N LEU A 206 5.87 5.03 -14.39
CA LEU A 206 6.47 6.00 -13.48
C LEU A 206 7.27 7.01 -14.29
N CYS A 207 7.28 8.26 -13.87
CA CYS A 207 8.18 9.27 -14.41
C CYS A 207 9.61 9.05 -13.87
N HIS A 208 10.55 9.89 -14.31
CA HIS A 208 11.96 9.80 -13.87
C HIS A 208 12.16 9.97 -12.36
N ALA A 209 11.26 10.66 -11.67
CA ALA A 209 11.28 10.80 -10.22
C ALA A 209 10.75 9.57 -9.46
N GLY A 210 10.29 8.53 -10.18
CA GLY A 210 9.73 7.32 -9.58
C GLY A 210 8.28 7.48 -9.12
N VAL A 211 7.63 8.62 -9.40
CA VAL A 211 6.20 8.82 -9.14
C VAL A 211 5.35 8.44 -10.35
N PRO A 212 4.07 8.04 -10.16
CA PRO A 212 3.20 7.62 -11.25
C PRO A 212 2.98 8.68 -12.34
N ASP A 213 3.17 8.30 -13.59
CA ASP A 213 3.07 9.17 -14.76
C ASP A 213 1.64 9.19 -15.31
N ILE A 214 0.81 10.09 -14.79
CA ILE A 214 -0.60 10.23 -15.18
C ILE A 214 -0.75 10.62 -16.66
N ALA A 215 0.22 11.33 -17.24
CA ALA A 215 0.20 11.68 -18.66
C ALA A 215 0.39 10.42 -19.51
N ALA A 216 1.41 9.61 -19.21
CA ALA A 216 1.62 8.32 -19.86
C ALA A 216 0.45 7.34 -19.64
N TRP A 217 -0.23 7.40 -18.49
CA TRP A 217 -1.47 6.64 -18.29
C TRP A 217 -2.48 6.99 -19.36
N ARG A 218 -2.73 8.28 -19.61
CA ARG A 218 -3.72 8.70 -20.62
C ARG A 218 -3.38 8.19 -22.01
N GLU A 219 -2.12 8.30 -22.40
CA GLU A 219 -1.63 7.88 -23.73
C GLU A 219 -1.77 6.38 -23.98
N THR A 220 -1.67 5.57 -22.91
CA THR A 220 -1.78 4.11 -23.00
C THR A 220 -3.22 3.60 -22.91
N LEU A 221 -4.19 4.46 -22.56
CA LEU A 221 -5.59 4.07 -22.41
C LEU A 221 -6.38 4.23 -23.72
N PRO A 222 -7.35 3.33 -24.01
CA PRO A 222 -8.21 3.46 -25.17
C PRO A 222 -8.94 4.82 -25.20
N ARG A 223 -9.16 5.38 -26.39
CA ARG A 223 -9.81 6.71 -26.54
C ARG A 223 -11.14 6.83 -25.77
N ILE A 224 -11.96 5.78 -25.76
CA ILE A 224 -13.22 5.75 -25.00
C ILE A 224 -13.02 5.93 -23.50
N ALA A 225 -11.92 5.42 -22.95
CA ALA A 225 -11.55 5.62 -21.55
C ALA A 225 -11.17 7.07 -21.28
N GLN A 226 -10.39 7.68 -22.18
CA GLN A 226 -9.90 9.06 -22.08
C GLN A 226 -11.05 10.08 -22.00
N GLU A 227 -12.22 9.75 -22.53
CA GLU A 227 -13.39 10.61 -22.53
C GLU A 227 -14.23 10.52 -21.24
N THR A 228 -13.88 9.64 -20.30
CA THR A 228 -14.61 9.51 -19.04
C THR A 228 -14.42 10.73 -18.12
N PRO A 229 -15.43 11.10 -17.30
CA PRO A 229 -15.33 12.25 -16.39
C PRO A 229 -14.12 12.15 -15.45
N LEU A 230 -13.78 10.95 -14.97
CA LEU A 230 -12.62 10.73 -14.12
C LEU A 230 -11.32 11.07 -14.85
N LEU A 231 -11.07 10.52 -16.04
CA LEU A 231 -9.82 10.79 -16.76
C LEU A 231 -9.72 12.23 -17.29
N ARG A 232 -10.85 12.85 -17.64
CA ARG A 232 -10.89 14.29 -17.94
C ARG A 232 -10.49 15.13 -16.74
N PHE A 233 -11.01 14.79 -15.55
CA PHE A 233 -10.66 15.48 -14.31
C PHE A 233 -9.17 15.30 -13.98
N LEU A 234 -8.66 14.06 -14.03
CA LEU A 234 -7.23 13.77 -13.81
C LEU A 234 -6.32 14.52 -14.78
N SER A 235 -6.79 14.80 -16.01
CA SER A 235 -6.03 15.57 -17.01
C SER A 235 -6.09 17.09 -16.79
N SER A 236 -7.04 17.57 -16.00
CA SER A 236 -7.22 19.01 -15.72
C SER A 236 -6.43 19.49 -14.51
N VAL A 237 -6.03 18.55 -13.64
CA VAL A 237 -5.09 18.82 -12.56
C VAL A 237 -3.71 18.83 -13.19
N ALA A 238 -3.14 20.02 -13.36
CA ALA A 238 -1.77 20.16 -13.83
C ALA A 238 -0.85 19.30 -12.93
N PRO A 239 0.23 18.70 -13.46
CA PRO A 239 1.26 18.15 -12.60
C PRO A 239 1.69 19.28 -11.67
N THR A 240 1.35 19.16 -10.38
CA THR A 240 2.00 19.94 -9.34
C THR A 240 3.46 19.52 -9.43
N ASP A 241 4.33 20.45 -9.80
CA ASP A 241 5.77 20.22 -9.86
C ASP A 241 6.19 19.58 -8.51
N ALA A 242 6.52 18.30 -8.55
CA ALA A 242 6.96 17.50 -7.41
C ALA A 242 8.47 17.63 -7.20
#